data_AF-A0A7S2GRI3-F1
#
_entry.id   AF-A0A7S2GRI3-F1
#
_cell.length_a   1.000
_cell.length_b   1.000
_cell.length_c   1.000
_cell.angle_alpha   90.00
_cell.angle_beta   90.00
_cell.angle_gamma   90.00
#
_symmetry.space_group_name_H-M   'P 1'
#
loop_
_entity.id
_entity.type
_entity.pdbx_description
1 polymer ?
#
loop_
_entity_poly.entity_id
_entity_poly.type
_entity_poly.pdbx_seq_one_letter_code
_entity_poly.pdbx_strand_id
1 'polypeptide(L)'
;WGASVKMFFKALGAAKIWRRLLARGRWDIFVKEQPFCEMVWTKGDIFERFEVPWTDRRYGMRPQAHAQFWILRLNNRTRKLMRHWEDLMTDFHLVSDERSKAANPRFFKENRHDQSVLSMLLKANAAEMSSNLGHCQQYLDAHPDA
;
A
#
# COMPACT_ATOMS: atom_id res chain seq x y z
N TRP A 1 1.72 2.39 32.04
CA TRP A 1 1.97 3.45 31.05
C TRP A 1 2.23 2.79 29.71
N GLY A 2 1.41 2.88 28.66
CA GLY A 2 0.22 3.68 28.43
C GLY A 2 -0.57 3.20 27.20
N ALA A 3 -1.88 3.46 27.25
CA ALA A 3 -2.86 3.55 26.17
C ALA A 3 -2.95 2.41 25.12
N SER A 4 -3.83 1.44 25.40
CA SER A 4 -4.50 0.65 24.36
C SER A 4 -5.39 1.59 23.55
N VAL A 5 -5.04 1.84 22.28
CA VAL A 5 -5.87 2.62 21.34
C VAL A 5 -7.11 1.78 21.00
N LYS A 6 -8.15 1.87 21.84
CA LYS A 6 -9.50 1.44 21.48
C LYS A 6 -10.12 2.51 20.59
N MET A 7 -10.05 2.30 19.28
CA MET A 7 -10.78 3.11 18.31
C MET A 7 -12.30 2.88 18.51
N PHE A 8 -12.94 3.70 19.32
CA PHE A 8 -14.38 3.69 19.54
C PHE A 8 -15.07 4.38 18.36
N PHE A 9 -15.60 3.62 17.41
CA PHE A 9 -16.61 4.13 16.48
C PHE A 9 -17.92 4.35 17.24
N LYS A 10 -18.07 5.54 17.85
CA LYS A 10 -19.35 5.99 18.41
C LYS A 10 -20.24 6.51 17.28
N ALA A 11 -20.80 5.58 16.49
CA ALA A 11 -21.93 5.86 15.59
C ALA A 11 -22.66 4.54 15.28
N LEU A 12 -23.63 4.17 16.12
CA LEU A 12 -24.44 2.95 15.96
C LEU A 12 -25.11 2.87 14.58
N GLY A 13 -25.40 4.02 13.94
CA GLY A 13 -25.92 4.11 12.56
C GLY A 13 -24.90 3.72 11.49
N ALA A 14 -23.69 4.31 11.53
CA ALA A 14 -22.63 4.02 10.57
C ALA A 14 -22.15 2.56 10.68
N ALA A 15 -21.97 2.04 11.90
CA ALA A 15 -21.55 0.67 12.13
C ALA A 15 -22.55 -0.38 11.58
N LYS A 16 -23.85 -0.03 11.50
CA LYS A 16 -24.88 -0.90 10.91
C LYS A 16 -24.85 -0.87 9.37
N ILE A 17 -24.58 0.30 8.79
CA ILE A 17 -24.41 0.48 7.34
C ILE A 17 -23.14 -0.23 6.86
N TRP A 18 -22.01 -0.02 7.53
CA TRP A 18 -20.74 -0.68 7.22
C TRP A 18 -20.83 -2.20 7.42
N ARG A 19 -21.49 -2.70 8.48
CA ARG A 19 -21.76 -4.14 8.61
C ARG A 19 -22.56 -4.70 7.44
N ARG A 20 -23.60 -4.00 6.97
CA ARG A 20 -24.41 -4.47 5.82
C ARG A 20 -23.64 -4.43 4.51
N LEU A 21 -22.78 -3.44 4.30
CA LEU A 21 -21.91 -3.34 3.12
C LEU A 21 -20.83 -4.44 3.14
N LEU A 22 -20.18 -4.65 4.29
CA LEU A 22 -19.11 -5.64 4.45
C LEU A 22 -19.62 -7.10 4.54
N ALA A 23 -20.86 -7.31 4.98
CA ALA A 23 -21.50 -8.64 5.01
C ALA A 23 -21.96 -9.12 3.62
N ARG A 24 -22.09 -8.21 2.65
CA ARG A 24 -22.51 -8.54 1.27
C ARG A 24 -21.33 -8.68 0.29
N GLY A 25 -20.16 -8.14 0.63
CA GLY A 25 -18.96 -8.26 -0.21
C GLY A 25 -18.29 -9.63 -0.09
N ARG A 26 -17.82 -10.21 -1.21
CA ARG A 26 -16.89 -11.35 -1.21
C ARG A 26 -15.44 -10.96 -0.87
N TRP A 27 -15.22 -9.69 -0.55
CA TRP A 27 -13.88 -9.10 -0.37
C TRP A 27 -13.46 -9.15 1.10
N ASP A 28 -12.21 -9.57 1.33
CA ASP A 28 -11.60 -9.59 2.67
C ASP A 28 -10.82 -8.31 2.98
N ILE A 29 -10.49 -7.53 1.95
CA ILE A 29 -9.76 -6.27 2.05
C ILE A 29 -10.44 -5.26 1.11
N PHE A 30 -10.64 -4.06 1.60
CA PHE A 30 -11.06 -2.91 0.81
C PHE A 30 -10.02 -1.80 1.00
N VAL A 31 -9.41 -1.38 -0.09
CA VAL A 31 -8.48 -0.25 -0.14
C VAL A 31 -8.71 0.49 -1.45
N LYS A 32 -8.56 1.80 -1.44
CA LYS A 32 -8.53 2.58 -2.67
C LYS A 32 -7.10 2.86 -3.08
N GLU A 33 -6.88 2.97 -4.38
CA GLU A 33 -5.68 3.58 -4.91
C GLU A 33 -5.73 5.10 -4.73
N GLN A 34 -4.56 5.73 -4.65
CA GLN A 34 -4.38 7.18 -4.69
C GLN A 34 -3.46 7.54 -5.88
N PRO A 35 -3.53 8.76 -6.45
CA PRO A 35 -2.87 9.11 -7.72
C PRO A 35 -1.34 9.29 -7.60
N PHE A 36 -0.67 8.51 -6.75
CA PHE A 36 0.77 8.49 -6.53
C PHE A 36 1.33 7.16 -6.99
N CYS A 37 2.25 7.17 -7.97
CA CYS A 37 2.82 5.97 -8.55
C CYS A 37 3.95 5.41 -7.70
N GLU A 38 4.03 4.09 -7.53
CA GLU A 38 5.10 3.46 -6.72
C GLU A 38 6.50 3.89 -7.18
N MET A 39 6.76 3.91 -8.49
CA MET A 39 8.07 4.31 -9.01
C MET A 39 8.49 5.74 -8.61
N VAL A 40 7.57 6.60 -8.17
CA VAL A 40 7.87 7.96 -7.73
C VAL A 40 7.96 8.04 -6.19
N TRP A 41 7.23 7.17 -5.50
CA TRP A 41 6.94 7.31 -4.06
C TRP A 41 7.34 6.09 -3.20
N THR A 42 8.10 5.15 -3.77
CA THR A 42 8.56 3.93 -3.10
C THR A 42 10.05 3.76 -3.30
N LYS A 43 10.77 3.59 -2.18
CA LYS A 43 12.22 3.45 -2.13
C LYS A 43 12.69 2.17 -2.83
N GLY A 44 13.86 2.21 -3.45
CA GLY A 44 14.50 1.09 -4.14
C GLY A 44 14.59 -0.18 -3.29
N ASP A 45 14.93 -0.07 -2.00
CA ASP A 45 15.06 -1.25 -1.13
C ASP A 45 13.74 -1.99 -0.95
N ILE A 46 12.60 -1.30 -1.05
CA ILE A 46 11.30 -1.96 -1.00
C ILE A 46 11.08 -2.76 -2.28
N PHE A 47 11.43 -2.21 -3.45
CA PHE A 47 11.38 -2.97 -4.70
C PHE A 47 12.28 -4.21 -4.67
N GLU A 48 13.52 -4.06 -4.16
CA GLU A 48 14.46 -5.17 -3.98
C GLU A 48 13.93 -6.21 -2.98
N ARG A 49 13.35 -5.78 -1.85
CA ARG A 49 12.77 -6.67 -0.82
C ARG A 49 11.65 -7.56 -1.35
N PHE A 50 10.89 -7.06 -2.32
CA PHE A 50 9.81 -7.77 -3.02
C PHE A 50 10.29 -8.46 -4.31
N GLU A 51 11.59 -8.37 -4.63
CA GLU A 51 12.22 -8.98 -5.80
C GLU A 51 11.57 -8.57 -7.12
N VAL A 52 11.16 -7.30 -7.22
CA VAL A 52 10.48 -6.77 -8.42
C VAL A 52 11.12 -5.47 -8.88
N PRO A 53 11.32 -5.27 -10.20
CA PRO A 53 11.82 -4.00 -10.70
C PRO A 53 10.73 -2.92 -10.61
N TRP A 54 11.14 -1.65 -10.49
CA TRP A 54 10.19 -0.51 -10.47
C TRP A 54 9.46 -0.31 -11.81
N THR A 55 9.93 -0.92 -12.89
CA THR A 55 9.26 -0.91 -14.20
C THR A 55 8.14 -1.95 -14.31
N ASP A 56 7.94 -2.79 -13.29
CA ASP A 56 6.93 -3.83 -13.31
C ASP A 56 5.50 -3.23 -13.41
N ARG A 57 4.71 -3.77 -14.35
CA ARG A 57 3.35 -3.30 -14.68
C ARG A 57 2.30 -3.54 -13.60
N ARG A 58 2.56 -4.48 -12.69
CA ARG A 58 1.71 -4.81 -11.55
C ARG A 58 2.14 -4.05 -10.30
N TYR A 59 3.43 -3.79 -10.15
CA TYR A 59 3.99 -3.12 -8.98
C TYR A 59 4.31 -1.66 -9.22
N GLY A 60 5.47 -1.39 -9.82
CA GLY A 60 6.06 -0.06 -9.85
C GLY A 60 5.33 0.95 -10.76
N MET A 61 4.77 0.47 -11.87
CA MET A 61 4.00 1.26 -12.84
C MET A 61 2.51 1.39 -12.46
N ARG A 62 2.19 1.29 -11.17
CA ARG A 62 0.83 1.34 -10.65
C ARG A 62 0.70 2.37 -9.53
N PRO A 63 -0.51 2.93 -9.33
CA PRO A 63 -0.77 3.78 -8.19
C PRO A 63 -0.57 3.03 -6.85
N GLN A 64 -0.31 3.78 -5.78
CA GLN A 64 -0.18 3.26 -4.43
C GLN A 64 -1.54 3.01 -3.81
N ALA A 65 -1.60 2.04 -2.90
CA ALA A 65 -2.70 1.92 -1.95
C ALA A 65 -2.74 3.16 -1.03
N HIS A 66 -3.94 3.63 -0.69
CA HIS A 66 -4.16 4.72 0.25
C HIS A 66 -4.13 4.19 1.69
N ALA A 67 -2.97 4.24 2.34
CA ALA A 67 -2.75 3.61 3.63
C ALA A 67 -3.49 4.31 4.79
N GLN A 68 -3.85 5.60 4.66
CA GLN A 68 -4.61 6.30 5.70
C GLN A 68 -6.05 5.76 5.87
N PHE A 69 -6.62 5.11 4.84
CA PHE A 69 -7.95 4.51 4.96
C PHE A 69 -8.10 3.23 4.13
N TRP A 70 -8.26 2.13 4.84
CA TRP A 70 -8.58 0.81 4.29
C TRP A 70 -9.35 0.00 5.34
N ILE A 71 -10.05 -1.03 4.90
CA ILE A 71 -10.86 -1.90 5.73
C ILE A 71 -10.42 -3.34 5.49
N LEU A 72 -10.37 -4.13 6.55
CA LEU A 72 -9.97 -5.53 6.48
C LEU A 72 -10.91 -6.37 7.32
N ARG A 73 -11.45 -7.44 6.72
CA ARG A 73 -12.27 -8.44 7.40
C ARG A 73 -11.35 -9.30 8.25
N LEU A 74 -11.66 -9.46 9.53
CA LEU A 74 -10.90 -10.35 10.40
C LEU A 74 -11.14 -11.82 10.04
N ASN A 75 -10.12 -12.48 9.51
CA ASN A 75 -10.09 -13.92 9.25
C ASN A 75 -8.63 -14.43 9.21
N ASN A 76 -8.41 -15.73 8.97
CA ASN A 76 -7.05 -16.31 8.99
C ASN A 76 -6.14 -15.74 7.89
N ARG A 77 -6.66 -15.47 6.69
CA ARG A 77 -5.89 -14.92 5.56
C ARG A 77 -5.43 -13.51 5.85
N THR A 78 -6.33 -12.68 6.36
CA THR A 78 -6.02 -11.29 6.66
C THR A 78 -5.15 -11.14 7.90
N ARG A 79 -5.26 -12.03 8.90
CA ARG A 79 -4.28 -12.11 10.00
C ARG A 79 -2.88 -12.47 9.49
N LYS A 80 -2.77 -13.38 8.50
CA LYS A 80 -1.47 -13.72 7.90
C LYS A 80 -0.88 -12.52 7.14
N LEU A 81 -1.69 -11.80 6.37
CA LEU A 81 -1.27 -10.55 5.73
C LEU A 81 -0.72 -9.54 6.75
N MET A 82 -1.44 -9.32 7.85
CA MET A 82 -1.02 -8.38 8.89
C MET A 82 0.30 -8.78 9.55
N ARG A 83 0.52 -10.07 9.80
CA ARG A 83 1.81 -10.57 10.31
C ARG A 83 2.94 -10.31 9.33
N HIS A 84 2.73 -10.55 8.04
CA HIS A 84 3.74 -10.23 7.02
C HIS A 84 4.04 -8.73 6.95
N TRP A 85 3.02 -7.88 7.11
CA TRP A 85 3.25 -6.45 7.17
C TRP A 85 4.05 -6.06 8.43
N GLU A 86 3.67 -6.57 9.60
CA GLU A 86 4.39 -6.38 10.87
C GLU A 86 5.85 -6.83 10.76
N ASP A 87 6.11 -8.01 10.21
CA ASP A 87 7.46 -8.55 9.99
C ASP A 87 8.28 -7.61 9.09
N LEU A 88 7.69 -7.07 8.02
CA LEU A 88 8.36 -6.10 7.15
C LEU A 88 8.64 -4.77 7.86
N MET A 89 7.76 -4.34 8.78
CA MET A 89 7.95 -3.12 9.58
C MET A 89 9.08 -3.26 10.61
N THR A 90 9.55 -4.48 10.91
CA THR A 90 10.72 -4.67 11.79
C THR A 90 12.02 -4.21 11.13
N ASP A 91 12.07 -4.17 9.79
CA ASP A 91 13.17 -3.57 9.05
C ASP A 91 12.93 -2.06 8.87
N PHE A 92 13.35 -1.30 9.88
CA PHE A 92 13.17 0.15 9.90
C PHE A 92 13.80 0.87 8.70
N HIS A 93 14.79 0.28 8.03
CA HIS A 93 15.42 0.86 6.83
C HIS A 93 14.42 1.05 5.69
N LEU A 94 13.45 0.14 5.58
CA LEU A 94 12.39 0.20 4.56
C LEU A 94 11.43 1.37 4.79
N VAL A 95 11.24 1.79 6.04
CA VAL A 95 10.22 2.77 6.45
C VAL A 95 10.79 4.01 7.13
N SER A 96 12.10 4.24 7.00
CA SER A 96 12.76 5.48 7.42
C SER A 96 13.16 6.33 6.22
N ASP A 97 13.69 7.51 6.50
CA ASP A 97 14.30 8.41 5.49
C ASP A 97 15.79 8.11 5.26
N GLU A 98 16.31 6.99 5.78
CA GLU A 98 17.66 6.55 5.45
C GLU A 98 17.83 6.41 3.94
N ARG A 99 19.01 6.78 3.44
CA ARG A 99 19.32 6.67 2.03
C ARG A 99 19.20 5.20 1.58
N SER A 100 18.55 5.00 0.43
CA SER A 100 18.40 3.67 -0.15
C SER A 100 19.76 3.01 -0.44
N LYS A 101 19.90 1.73 -0.11
CA LYS A 101 21.08 0.93 -0.48
C LYS A 101 20.94 0.42 -1.91
N ALA A 102 19.74 -0.01 -2.28
CA ALA A 102 19.37 -0.30 -3.65
C ALA A 102 19.25 0.99 -4.49
N ALA A 103 19.37 0.85 -5.82
CA ALA A 103 19.12 1.97 -6.71
C ALA A 103 17.64 2.35 -6.65
N ASN A 104 17.35 3.61 -6.33
CA ASN A 104 16.00 4.14 -6.43
C ASN A 104 15.53 4.16 -7.90
N PRO A 105 14.21 4.10 -8.13
CA PRO A 105 13.65 4.39 -9.45
C PRO A 105 14.16 5.74 -9.98
N ARG A 106 14.26 5.86 -11.30
CA ARG A 106 14.71 7.11 -11.95
C ARG A 106 13.90 8.33 -11.48
N PHE A 107 12.58 8.16 -11.39
CA PHE A 107 11.64 9.22 -11.04
C PHE A 107 11.35 9.35 -9.54
N PHE A 108 12.15 8.70 -8.69
CA PHE A 108 11.92 8.66 -7.25
C PHE A 108 12.05 10.05 -6.63
N LYS A 109 11.06 10.44 -5.82
CA LYS A 109 11.03 11.70 -5.08
C LYS A 109 11.30 11.51 -3.60
N GLU A 110 10.47 10.71 -2.95
CA GLU A 110 10.59 10.37 -1.53
C GLU A 110 9.91 9.03 -1.26
N ASN A 111 10.21 8.44 -0.11
CA ASN A 111 9.55 7.21 0.33
C ASN A 111 8.25 7.57 1.08
N ARG A 112 7.19 6.79 0.90
CA ARG A 112 5.95 6.91 1.69
C ARG A 112 5.89 5.89 2.83
N HIS A 113 7.04 5.33 3.19
CA HIS A 113 7.25 4.53 4.40
C HIS A 113 6.34 3.30 4.47
N ASP A 114 5.52 3.19 5.51
CA ASP A 114 4.61 2.07 5.76
C ASP A 114 3.58 1.91 4.64
N GLN A 115 3.16 3.02 4.00
CA GLN A 115 2.26 3.00 2.85
C GLN A 115 2.85 2.26 1.65
N SER A 116 4.12 2.51 1.34
CA SER A 116 4.81 1.85 0.23
C SER A 116 4.87 0.34 0.46
N VAL A 117 5.22 -0.09 1.68
CA VAL A 117 5.30 -1.51 2.01
C VAL A 117 3.91 -2.16 2.00
N LEU A 118 2.89 -1.50 2.58
CA LEU A 118 1.51 -2.00 2.55
C LEU A 118 1.02 -2.18 1.11
N SER A 119 1.26 -1.18 0.25
CA SER A 119 0.85 -1.19 -1.15
C SER A 119 1.50 -2.33 -1.93
N MET A 120 2.82 -2.53 -1.78
CA MET A 120 3.55 -3.63 -2.41
C MET A 120 3.08 -5.00 -1.91
N LEU A 121 2.80 -5.13 -0.61
CA LEU A 121 2.27 -6.36 -0.02
C LEU A 121 0.87 -6.71 -0.56
N LEU A 122 -0.01 -5.73 -0.69
CA LEU A 122 -1.36 -5.92 -1.24
C LEU A 122 -1.29 -6.35 -2.71
N LYS A 123 -0.39 -5.75 -3.50
CA LYS A 123 -0.14 -6.12 -4.90
C LYS A 123 0.40 -7.54 -5.02
N ALA A 124 1.30 -7.97 -4.12
CA ALA A 124 1.81 -9.33 -4.08
C ALA A 124 0.72 -10.37 -3.77
N ASN A 125 -0.25 -10.02 -2.93
CA ASN A 125 -1.35 -10.91 -2.55
C ASN A 125 -2.56 -10.84 -3.52
N ALA A 126 -2.37 -10.26 -4.71
CA ALA A 126 -3.40 -10.13 -5.74
C ALA A 126 -4.69 -9.46 -5.23
N ALA A 127 -4.56 -8.50 -4.30
CA ALA A 127 -5.70 -7.66 -3.96
C ALA A 127 -6.17 -6.95 -5.23
N GLU A 128 -7.45 -7.10 -5.59
CA GLU A 128 -8.04 -6.33 -6.68
C GLU A 128 -8.00 -4.84 -6.30
N MET A 129 -7.02 -4.13 -6.84
CA MET A 129 -6.91 -2.69 -6.71
C MET A 129 -7.49 -2.07 -7.98
N SER A 130 -8.57 -1.29 -7.82
CA SER A 130 -9.25 -0.65 -8.94
C SER A 130 -8.37 0.49 -9.48
N SER A 131 -7.63 0.23 -10.56
CA SER A 131 -6.78 1.26 -11.18
C SER A 131 -7.32 1.80 -12.47
N ASN A 132 -7.09 3.10 -12.67
CA ASN A 132 -6.88 3.63 -14.01
C ASN A 132 -5.46 3.25 -14.48
N LEU A 133 -5.35 2.21 -15.31
CA LEU A 133 -4.08 1.65 -15.79
C LEU A 133 -3.18 2.67 -16.50
N GLY A 134 -3.73 3.80 -16.96
CA GLY A 134 -2.99 4.82 -17.70
C GLY A 134 -2.34 5.91 -16.85
N HIS A 135 -2.71 6.08 -15.57
CA HIS A 135 -2.28 7.25 -14.78
C HIS A 135 -0.77 7.37 -14.64
N CYS A 136 -0.10 6.27 -14.29
CA CYS A 136 1.36 6.27 -14.13
C CYS A 136 2.11 6.33 -15.45
N GLN A 137 1.50 5.84 -16.54
CA GLN A 137 2.06 6.01 -17.88
C GLN A 137 1.99 7.48 -18.31
N GLN A 138 0.86 8.16 -18.10
CA GLN A 138 0.70 9.59 -18.37
C GLN A 138 1.71 10.42 -17.56
N TYR A 139 2.03 10.01 -16.33
CA TYR A 139 3.07 10.65 -15.54
C TYR A 139 4.45 10.58 -16.21
N LEU A 140 4.83 9.40 -16.75
CA LEU A 140 6.07 9.24 -17.51
C LEU A 140 6.08 10.10 -18.76
N ASP A 141 4.99 10.05 -19.53
CA ASP A 141 4.88 10.76 -20.81
C ASP A 141 4.98 12.28 -20.62
N ALA A 142 4.48 12.80 -19.49
CA ALA A 142 4.57 14.21 -19.12
C ALA A 142 5.94 14.62 -18.55
N HIS A 143 6.79 13.67 -18.15
CA HIS A 143 8.09 13.94 -17.51
C HIS A 143 9.20 13.03 -18.08
N PRO A 144 9.49 13.10 -19.40
CA PRO A 144 10.44 12.18 -20.05
C PRO A 144 11.89 12.33 -19.53
N ASP A 145 12.22 13.50 -18.97
CA ASP A 145 13.57 13.87 -18.54
C ASP A 145 13.77 13.86 -17.01
N ALA A 146 12.72 13.54 -16.25
CA ALA A 146 12.80 13.44 -14.79
C ALA A 146 13.61 12.22 -14.31
#